data_AF-A0A1V1SS12-F1
#
_entry.id   AF-A0A1V1SS12-F1
#
_cell.length_a   1.000
_cell.length_b   1.000
_cell.length_c   1.000
_cell.angle_alpha   90.00
_cell.angle_beta   90.00
_cell.angle_gamma   90.00
#
_symmetry.space_group_name_H-M   'P 1'
#
loop_
_entity.id
_entity.type
_entity.pdbx_description
1 polymer ?
#
loop_
_entity_poly.entity_id
_entity_poly.type
_entity_poly.pdbx_seq_one_letter_code
_entity_poly.pdbx_strand_id
1 'polypeptide(L)' 'MGSYTQVLPIRYNSRKHLDRYLREMLGSSDFHIESFFYEQWTVRVPYMLSETQIETLKTKMRRHYYA' A
#
# COMPACT_ATOMS: atom_id res chain seq x y z
N MET A 1 21.05 3.61 -2.34
CA MET A 1 20.04 3.07 -3.26
C MET A 1 19.24 2.02 -2.49
N GLY A 2 18.02 2.35 -2.03
CA GLY A 2 17.18 1.40 -1.31
C GLY A 2 16.61 0.39 -2.28
N SER A 3 17.06 -0.86 -2.22
CA SER A 3 16.46 -1.95 -3.00
C SER A 3 15.05 -2.18 -2.50
N TYR A 4 14.04 -1.86 -3.32
CA TYR A 4 12.66 -2.22 -3.02
C TYR A 4 12.54 -3.75 -2.99
N THR A 5 12.22 -4.32 -1.84
CA THR A 5 12.29 -5.76 -1.59
C THR A 5 10.95 -6.46 -1.78
N GLN A 6 9.83 -5.74 -1.69
CA GLN A 6 8.50 -6.35 -1.75
C GLN A 6 7.51 -5.49 -2.56
N VAL A 7 6.68 -6.19 -3.33
CA VAL A 7 5.59 -5.62 -4.14
C VAL A 7 4.25 -6.04 -3.54
N LEU A 8 3.38 -5.07 -3.30
CA LEU A 8 2.06 -5.26 -2.70
C LEU A 8 0.98 -4.88 -3.70
N PRO A 9 0.10 -5.82 -4.11
CA PRO A 9 -1.09 -5.50 -4.89
C PRO A 9 -2.19 -5.00 -3.95
N ILE A 10 -2.61 -3.74 -4.12
CA ILE A 10 -3.59 -3.07 -3.26
C ILE A 10 -4.82 -2.66 -4.07
N ARG A 11 -5.99 -3.20 -3.72
CA ARG A 11 -7.28 -2.74 -4.29
C ARG A 11 -7.70 -1.45 -3.62
N TYR A 12 -7.66 -0.35 -4.35
CA TYR A 12 -8.09 0.96 -3.85
C TYR A 12 -8.34 1.94 -5.01
N ASN A 13 -9.40 2.75 -4.95
CA ASN A 13 -9.76 3.61 -6.10
C ASN A 13 -8.97 4.93 -6.16
N SER A 14 -8.65 5.53 -5.01
CA SER A 14 -8.02 6.86 -4.97
C SER A 14 -6.53 6.77 -4.62
N ARG A 15 -5.66 7.12 -5.57
CA ARG A 15 -4.20 7.22 -5.36
C ARG A 15 -3.83 8.14 -4.20
N LYS A 16 -4.52 9.29 -4.09
CA LYS A 16 -4.23 10.30 -3.06
C LYS A 16 -4.53 9.78 -1.66
N HIS A 17 -5.65 9.09 -1.51
CA HIS A 17 -6.02 8.46 -0.24
C HIS A 17 -5.11 7.26 0.05
N LEU A 18 -4.78 6.46 -0.96
CA LEU A 18 -3.80 5.38 -0.86
C LEU A 18 -2.46 5.88 -0.31
N ASP A 19 -1.88 6.93 -0.90
CA ASP A 19 -0.62 7.54 -0.44
C ASP A 19 -0.71 8.01 1.01
N ARG A 20 -1.80 8.70 1.37
CA ARG A 20 -2.04 9.14 2.75
C ARG A 20 -2.05 7.95 3.73
N TYR A 21 -2.78 6.88 3.41
CA TYR A 21 -2.89 5.72 4.29
C TYR A 21 -1.58 4.94 4.40
N LEU A 22 -0.85 4.80 3.30
CA LEU A 22 0.46 4.18 3.31
C LEU A 22 1.41 4.97 4.22
N ARG A 23 1.41 6.30 4.15
CA ARG A 23 2.20 7.15 5.07
C ARG A 23 1.80 6.93 6.54
N GLU A 24 0.50 6.89 6.83
CA GLU A 24 0.01 6.71 8.20
C GLU A 24 0.35 5.32 8.78
N MET A 25 0.29 4.26 7.96
CA MET A 25 0.54 2.88 8.41
C MET A 25 2.01 2.52 8.44
N LEU A 26 2.77 2.98 7.45
CA LEU A 26 4.19 2.65 7.30
C LEU A 26 5.08 3.63 8.08
N GLY A 27 4.55 4.76 8.52
CA GLY A 27 5.27 5.79 9.29
C GLY A 27 6.32 6.56 8.48
N SER A 28 6.57 6.17 7.23
CA SER A 28 7.62 6.72 6.37
C SER A 28 7.17 6.91 4.92
N SER A 29 7.88 7.78 4.19
CA SER A 29 7.73 8.00 2.74
C SER A 29 8.49 6.98 1.88
N ASP A 30 8.96 5.89 2.50
CA ASP A 30 9.88 4.95 1.88
C ASP A 30 9.20 3.98 0.90
N PHE A 31 7.89 4.08 0.69
CA PHE A 31 7.17 3.29 -0.30
C PHE A 31 7.02 4.04 -1.64
N HIS A 32 6.83 3.29 -2.72
CA HIS A 32 6.63 3.84 -4.06
C HIS A 32 5.38 3.24 -4.72
N ILE A 33 4.44 4.09 -5.13
CA ILE A 33 3.24 3.67 -5.86
C ILE A 33 3.54 3.76 -7.36
N GLU A 34 3.62 2.62 -8.04
CA GLU A 34 4.03 2.53 -9.45
C GLU A 34 2.86 2.72 -10.42
N SER A 35 1.99 1.72 -10.50
CA SER A 35 0.99 1.60 -11.57
C SER A 35 -0.37 1.17 -11.01
N PHE A 36 -1.42 1.52 -11.75
CA PHE A 36 -2.78 1.08 -11.49
C PHE A 36 -3.24 0.19 -12.63
N PHE A 37 -3.57 -1.06 -12.31
CA PHE A 37 -3.98 -2.07 -13.29
C PHE A 37 -5.03 -3.00 -12.67
N TYR A 38 -6.11 -3.33 -13.40
CA TYR A 38 -7.23 -4.13 -12.89
C TYR A 38 -7.72 -3.73 -11.48
N GLU A 39 -7.99 -2.44 -11.28
CA GLU A 39 -8.46 -1.88 -10.00
C GLU A 39 -7.49 -2.06 -8.82
N GLN A 40 -6.22 -2.32 -9.12
CA GLN A 40 -5.16 -2.55 -8.15
C GLN A 40 -3.99 -1.60 -8.37
N TRP A 41 -3.54 -0.99 -7.28
CA TRP A 41 -2.28 -0.27 -7.23
C TRP A 41 -1.14 -1.22 -6.89
N THR A 42 -0.05 -1.09 -7.64
CA THR A 42 1.23 -1.75 -7.34
C THR A 42 2.05 -0.83 -6.44
N VAL A 43 2.31 -1.29 -5.22
CA VAL A 43 3.09 -0.54 -4.23
C VAL A 43 4.36 -1.29 -3.90
N ARG A 44 5.50 -0.64 -4.08
CA ARG A 44 6.82 -1.13 -3.70
C ARG A 44 7.18 -0.61 -2.32
N VAL A 45 7.70 -1.49 -1.47
CA VAL A 45 8.21 -1.14 -0.15
C VAL A 45 9.66 -1.62 -0.02
N PRO A 46 10.53 -0.92 0.74
CA PRO A 46 11.95 -1.27 0.85
C PRO A 46 12.23 -2.32 1.92
N TYR A 47 11.25 -2.63 2.75
CA TYR A 47 11.33 -3.65 3.78
C TYR A 47 10.21 -4.66 3.62
N MET A 48 10.46 -5.86 4.13
CA MET A 48 9.50 -6.94 4.13
C MET A 48 8.45 -6.67 5.22
N LEU A 49 7.20 -6.48 4.81
CA LEU A 49 6.07 -6.40 5.73
C LEU A 49 5.73 -7.79 6.26
N SER A 50 5.43 -7.87 7.56
CA SER A 50 4.88 -9.09 8.13
C SER A 50 3.48 -9.37 7.60
N GLU A 51 3.06 -10.63 7.64
CA GLU A 51 1.72 -11.04 7.19
C GLU A 51 0.62 -10.24 7.91
N THR A 52 0.78 -10.03 9.22
CA THR A 52 -0.11 -9.20 10.05
C THR A 52 -0.17 -7.74 9.57
N GLN A 53 0.95 -7.14 9.16
CA GLN A 53 0.98 -5.78 8.61
C GLN A 53 0.24 -5.73 7.28
N ILE A 54 0.44 -6.72 6.40
CA ILE A 54 -0.23 -6.83 5.11
C ILE A 54 -1.75 -6.99 5.31
N GLU A 55 -2.18 -7.86 6.23
CA GLU A 55 -3.58 -8.06 6.55
C GLU A 55 -4.22 -6.80 7.16
N THR A 56 -3.52 -6.12 8.06
CA THR A 56 -3.99 -4.86 8.65
C THR A 56 -4.17 -3.80 7.56
N LEU A 57 -3.23 -3.71 6.62
CA LEU A 57 -3.28 -2.80 5.48
C LEU A 57 -4.50 -3.09 4.59
N LYS A 58 -4.67 -4.35 4.17
CA LYS A 58 -5.82 -4.78 3.36
C LYS A 58 -7.15 -4.56 4.08
N THR A 59 -7.20 -4.85 5.38
CA THR A 59 -8.42 -4.71 6.20
C THR A 59 -8.84 -3.25 6.34
N LYS A 60 -7.90 -2.36 6.66
CA LYS A 60 -8.20 -0.91 6.73
C LYS A 60 -8.63 -0.35 5.38
N MET A 61 -7.99 -0.78 4.29
CA MET A 61 -8.34 -0.33 2.94
C MET A 61 -9.70 -0.82 2.46
N ARG A 62 -10.08 -2.07 2.78
CA ARG A 62 -11.45 -2.56 2.50
C ARG A 62 -12.52 -1.74 3.22
N ARG A 63 -12.28 -1.35 4.48
CA ARG A 63 -13.26 -0.55 5.24
C ARG A 63 -13.54 0.80 4.61
N HIS A 64 -12.59 1.37 3.86
CA HIS A 64 -12.77 2.62 3.12
C HIS A 64 -13.26 2.46 1.68
N TYR A 65 -13.45 1.24 1.18
CA TYR A 65 -14.03 1.00 -0.14
C TYR A 65 -15.57 1.05 -0.14
N TYR A 66 -16.18 0.95 1.05
CA TYR A 66 -17.63 0.89 1.25
C TYR A 66 -18.23 2.11 1.95
N ALA A 67 -17.45 3.18 2.15
CA ALA A 67 -17.91 4.46 2.70
C ALA A 67 -17.78 5.54 1.63
#